data_AF-A0A7K8X8F0-F1
#
_entry.id   AF-A0A7K8X8F0-F1
#
_cell.length_a   1.000
_cell.length_b   1.000
_cell.length_c   1.000
_cell.angle_alpha   90.00
_cell.angle_beta   90.00
_cell.angle_gamma   90.00
#
_symmetry.space_group_name_H-M   'P 1'
#
loop_
_entity.id
_entity.type
_entity.pdbx_description
1 polymer ?
#
loop_
_entity_poly.entity_id
_entity_poly.type
_entity_poly.pdbx_seq_one_letter_code
_entity_poly.pdbx_strand_id
1 'polypeptide(L)'
;PSWLLQDPEMQLRTTYEGFTEAVDAYFDHLMPIVVPLQARGPIIAVQVENEYGSYARDPNYMAYVKRALLKRGIVELLMTSDNKNGLSLGLVKGALATVNFQKLEPGLLKYLDTVQNNQPKMVMEYWTGWFDNWGGPHYVFDADEMVNTVASILKLGASINLYMFHGGTNFGFMNGALQSDEYKADVTSYDYDAVLTEAGDYTSKFFKLRQLFSTIIGQPLPLPPIIESKASYGAILLHQYISLWDVLPTLLKPIKSEFPINMENLQLNGSRGQQYGYVLYEAVIFGGGQLRSLGHVRDRAQVFVNTMYVGELDYTTVELSLPEGQGFRQLRLLVENRGRVNYGLALNEQRKG
;
A
#
# COMPACT_ATOMS: atom_id res chain seq x y z
N PRO A 1 6.67 -2.53 -8.01
CA PRO A 1 6.02 -3.43 -9.00
C PRO A 1 6.33 -4.90 -8.69
N SER A 2 5.38 -5.83 -8.84
CA SER A 2 5.61 -7.23 -8.41
C SER A 2 6.69 -7.94 -9.22
N TRP A 3 6.89 -7.57 -10.48
CA TRP A 3 7.92 -8.16 -11.34
C TRP A 3 9.34 -7.99 -10.80
N LEU A 4 9.59 -7.01 -9.90
CA LEU A 4 10.88 -6.89 -9.20
C LEU A 4 11.21 -8.15 -8.38
N LEU A 5 10.20 -8.84 -7.87
CA LEU A 5 10.38 -10.05 -7.07
C LEU A 5 10.64 -11.30 -7.92
N GLN A 6 10.68 -11.17 -9.25
CA GLN A 6 11.18 -12.26 -10.11
C GLN A 6 12.64 -12.57 -9.86
N ASP A 7 13.41 -11.54 -9.53
CA ASP A 7 14.79 -11.66 -9.09
C ASP A 7 14.81 -12.26 -7.67
N PRO A 8 15.39 -13.46 -7.48
CA PRO A 8 15.47 -14.10 -6.17
C PRO A 8 16.28 -13.25 -5.16
N GLU A 9 17.28 -12.50 -5.63
CA GLU A 9 18.23 -11.72 -4.82
C GLU A 9 17.80 -10.26 -4.63
N MET A 10 16.58 -9.89 -5.06
CA MET A 10 16.08 -8.52 -5.02
C MET A 10 16.20 -7.90 -3.61
N GLN A 11 16.78 -6.70 -3.55
CA GLN A 11 16.86 -5.90 -2.34
C GLN A 11 16.16 -4.56 -2.55
N LEU A 12 14.85 -4.53 -2.32
CA LEU A 12 14.03 -3.33 -2.43
C LEU A 12 14.54 -2.22 -1.50
N ARG A 13 14.44 -0.97 -1.98
CA ARG A 13 14.81 0.24 -1.23
C ARG A 13 16.28 0.25 -0.76
N THR A 14 17.17 -0.22 -1.62
CA THR A 14 18.63 -0.19 -1.45
C THR A 14 19.31 0.26 -2.75
N THR A 15 20.63 0.36 -2.76
CA THR A 15 21.46 0.62 -3.94
C THR A 15 21.77 -0.63 -4.77
N TYR A 16 21.05 -1.73 -4.53
CA TYR A 16 21.12 -2.92 -5.39
C TYR A 16 20.83 -2.55 -6.85
N GLU A 17 21.72 -2.99 -7.76
CA GLU A 17 21.71 -2.59 -9.17
C GLU A 17 20.36 -2.86 -9.83
N GLY A 18 19.83 -4.09 -9.71
CA GLY A 18 18.54 -4.44 -10.31
C GLY A 18 17.35 -3.60 -9.79
N PHE A 19 17.42 -3.09 -8.56
CA PHE A 19 16.39 -2.19 -8.04
C PHE A 19 16.58 -0.75 -8.53
N THR A 20 17.82 -0.26 -8.48
CA THR A 20 18.15 1.11 -8.89
C THR A 20 17.97 1.35 -10.38
N GLU A 21 18.27 0.37 -11.23
CA GLU A 21 17.96 0.40 -12.66
C GLU A 21 16.46 0.53 -12.92
N ALA A 22 15.63 -0.19 -12.17
CA ALA A 22 14.18 -0.11 -12.28
C ALA A 22 13.65 1.26 -11.84
N VAL A 23 14.20 1.83 -10.76
CA VAL A 23 13.89 3.20 -10.30
C VAL A 23 14.26 4.22 -11.37
N ASP A 24 15.46 4.09 -11.94
CA ASP A 24 15.96 5.00 -12.97
C ASP A 24 15.10 4.93 -14.25
N ALA A 25 14.77 3.73 -14.73
CA ALA A 25 13.90 3.55 -15.88
C ALA A 25 12.49 4.15 -15.63
N TYR A 26 11.94 3.96 -14.42
CA TYR A 26 10.67 4.59 -14.06
C TYR A 26 10.77 6.12 -14.03
N PHE A 27 11.81 6.68 -13.43
CA PHE A 27 12.01 8.13 -13.39
C PHE A 27 12.29 8.71 -14.78
N ASP A 28 12.98 8.01 -15.67
CA ASP A 28 13.19 8.46 -17.06
C ASP A 28 11.87 8.61 -17.82
N HIS A 29 10.84 7.84 -17.46
CA HIS A 29 9.49 7.99 -17.99
C HIS A 29 8.63 9.04 -17.26
N LEU A 30 8.74 9.12 -15.93
CA LEU A 30 7.94 10.02 -15.11
C LEU A 30 8.40 11.48 -15.22
N MET A 31 9.70 11.74 -15.20
CA MET A 31 10.25 13.09 -15.09
C MET A 31 9.89 14.00 -16.29
N PRO A 32 9.80 13.53 -17.55
CA PRO A 32 9.28 14.35 -18.65
C PRO A 32 7.86 14.90 -18.41
N ILE A 33 7.04 14.26 -17.57
CA ILE A 33 5.69 14.71 -17.20
C ILE A 33 5.77 15.71 -16.03
N VAL A 34 6.63 15.43 -15.05
CA VAL A 34 6.75 16.20 -13.80
C VAL A 34 7.52 17.52 -14.01
N VAL A 35 8.64 17.47 -14.73
CA VAL A 35 9.58 18.60 -14.84
C VAL A 35 8.94 19.88 -15.40
N PRO A 36 8.09 19.83 -16.45
CA PRO A 36 7.42 21.03 -16.97
C PRO A 36 6.44 21.69 -16.00
N LEU A 37 6.06 21.02 -14.91
CA LEU A 37 5.10 21.52 -13.92
C LEU A 37 5.76 22.24 -12.73
N GLN A 38 7.09 22.43 -12.78
CA GLN A 38 7.88 23.19 -11.80
C GLN A 38 8.01 24.68 -12.17
N ALA A 39 8.64 25.47 -11.31
CA ALA A 39 9.17 26.82 -11.54
C ALA A 39 8.20 27.82 -12.21
N ARG A 40 6.90 27.67 -11.92
CA ARG A 40 5.70 28.46 -12.29
C ARG A 40 4.46 27.57 -12.40
N GLY A 41 4.64 26.25 -12.52
CA GLY A 41 3.56 25.28 -12.42
C GLY A 41 3.16 24.97 -10.97
N PRO A 42 2.24 24.01 -10.77
CA PRO A 42 1.67 23.71 -9.46
C PRO A 42 2.60 22.94 -8.52
N ILE A 43 3.73 22.41 -9.00
CA ILE A 43 4.68 21.64 -8.17
C ILE A 43 5.65 22.60 -7.50
N ILE A 44 5.64 22.63 -6.17
CA ILE A 44 6.49 23.52 -5.35
C ILE A 44 7.52 22.77 -4.49
N ALA A 45 7.38 21.45 -4.37
CA ALA A 45 8.28 20.60 -3.62
C ALA A 45 8.14 19.13 -4.03
N VAL A 46 9.19 18.32 -3.82
CA VAL A 46 9.24 16.89 -4.15
C VAL A 46 9.84 16.11 -2.99
N GLN A 47 9.17 15.04 -2.55
CA GLN A 47 9.68 14.16 -1.51
C GLN A 47 10.73 13.18 -2.07
N VAL A 48 11.85 13.02 -1.36
CA VAL A 48 12.88 12.03 -1.59
C VAL A 48 12.58 10.81 -0.73
N GLU A 49 12.13 9.73 -1.37
CA GLU A 49 11.71 8.51 -0.67
C GLU A 49 10.52 8.77 0.28
N ASN A 50 10.15 7.82 1.14
CA ASN A 50 9.03 7.88 2.06
C ASN A 50 9.30 7.06 3.34
N GLU A 51 9.40 7.72 4.49
CA GLU A 51 9.67 7.09 5.79
C GLU A 51 10.84 6.09 5.73
N TYR A 52 11.94 6.48 5.07
CA TYR A 52 13.06 5.58 4.89
C TYR A 52 13.69 5.18 6.22
N GLY A 53 13.61 6.02 7.25
CA GLY A 53 14.12 5.72 8.58
C GLY A 53 13.45 4.52 9.24
N SER A 54 12.22 4.18 8.85
CA SER A 54 11.52 2.95 9.27
C SER A 54 12.03 1.69 8.56
N TYR A 55 12.85 1.83 7.52
CA TYR A 55 13.44 0.73 6.74
C TYR A 55 14.98 0.67 6.90
N ALA A 56 15.66 1.77 6.57
CA ALA A 56 17.05 2.09 6.90
C ALA A 56 18.09 0.97 6.64
N ARG A 57 17.89 0.16 5.59
CA ARG A 57 18.77 -0.97 5.26
C ARG A 57 20.06 -0.56 4.54
N ASP A 58 20.06 0.56 3.85
CA ASP A 58 21.19 1.02 3.04
C ASP A 58 21.45 2.52 3.23
N PRO A 59 22.58 2.92 3.86
CA PRO A 59 22.89 4.32 4.11
C PRO A 59 23.15 5.13 2.83
N ASN A 60 23.41 4.49 1.69
CA ASN A 60 23.70 5.17 0.43
C ASN A 60 22.45 5.42 -0.42
N TYR A 61 21.34 4.74 -0.13
CA TYR A 61 20.17 4.74 -1.00
C TYR A 61 19.46 6.10 -1.06
N MET A 62 19.28 6.79 0.07
CA MET A 62 18.67 8.13 0.08
C MET A 62 19.44 9.14 -0.78
N ALA A 63 20.77 9.10 -0.71
CA ALA A 63 21.64 9.93 -1.54
C ALA A 63 21.53 9.58 -3.02
N TYR A 64 21.34 8.30 -3.35
CA TYR A 64 21.06 7.85 -4.71
C TYR A 64 19.74 8.43 -5.23
N VAL A 65 18.62 8.25 -4.51
CA VAL A 65 17.28 8.73 -4.92
C VAL A 65 17.31 10.24 -5.14
N LYS A 66 17.90 11.00 -4.20
CA LYS A 66 18.08 12.44 -4.35
C LYS A 66 18.83 12.79 -5.64
N ARG A 67 19.95 12.12 -5.93
CA ARG A 67 20.75 12.38 -7.13
C ARG A 67 19.98 12.03 -8.40
N ALA A 68 19.21 10.94 -8.38
CA ALA A 68 18.38 10.50 -9.50
C ALA A 68 17.31 11.55 -9.85
N LEU A 69 16.67 12.17 -8.86
CA LEU A 69 15.72 13.26 -9.04
C LEU A 69 16.40 14.52 -9.62
N LEU A 70 17.50 14.97 -9.01
CA LEU A 70 18.23 16.18 -9.45
C LEU A 70 18.78 16.04 -10.87
N LYS A 71 19.36 14.88 -11.21
CA LYS A 71 19.91 14.59 -12.55
C LYS A 71 18.82 14.70 -13.64
N ARG A 72 17.56 14.41 -13.28
CA ARG A 72 16.42 14.42 -14.20
C ARG A 72 15.65 15.73 -14.19
N GLY A 73 16.20 16.78 -13.58
CA GLY A 73 15.68 18.15 -13.71
C GLY A 73 14.70 18.57 -12.62
N ILE A 74 14.62 17.86 -11.50
CA ILE A 74 13.94 18.40 -10.31
C ILE A 74 14.76 19.58 -9.77
N VAL A 75 14.10 20.74 -9.67
CA VAL A 75 14.69 22.00 -9.19
C VAL A 75 13.99 22.55 -7.95
N GLU A 76 12.79 22.04 -7.64
CA GLU A 76 12.01 22.46 -6.48
C GLU A 76 12.59 21.98 -5.14
N LEU A 77 12.01 22.48 -4.05
CA LEU A 77 12.38 22.07 -2.70
C LEU A 77 12.29 20.54 -2.54
N LEU A 78 13.42 19.91 -2.19
CA LEU A 78 13.43 18.50 -1.82
C LEU A 78 13.11 18.34 -0.34
N MET A 79 12.30 17.33 -0.02
CA MET A 79 11.90 17.01 1.36
C MET A 79 12.11 15.54 1.68
N THR A 80 12.28 15.18 2.94
CA THR A 80 12.18 13.79 3.44
C THR A 80 11.15 13.77 4.55
N SER A 81 10.40 12.67 4.69
CA SER A 81 9.43 12.57 5.79
C SER A 81 9.56 11.27 6.54
N ASP A 82 9.52 11.36 7.86
CA ASP A 82 9.63 10.24 8.79
C ASP A 82 8.86 10.50 10.08
N ASN A 83 8.42 9.44 10.75
CA ASN A 83 7.99 9.53 12.14
C ASN A 83 9.18 9.81 13.08
N LYS A 84 8.89 10.07 14.37
CA LYS A 84 9.89 10.37 15.40
C LYS A 84 11.06 9.38 15.46
N ASN A 85 10.79 8.09 15.28
CA ASN A 85 11.81 7.04 15.41
C ASN A 85 12.68 6.92 14.16
N GLY A 86 12.11 7.14 12.97
CA GLY A 86 12.82 7.10 11.70
C GLY A 86 13.59 8.40 11.38
N LEU A 87 13.23 9.51 12.02
CA LEU A 87 13.69 10.85 11.62
C LEU A 87 15.21 11.00 11.50
N SER A 88 16.01 10.36 12.36
CA SER A 88 17.47 10.45 12.29
C SER A 88 18.10 9.58 11.20
N LEU A 89 17.38 8.56 10.72
CA LEU A 89 17.84 7.57 9.75
C LEU A 89 17.36 7.84 8.32
N GLY A 90 16.25 8.56 8.16
CA GLY A 90 15.66 8.89 6.85
C GLY A 90 16.18 10.18 6.21
N LEU A 91 17.19 10.83 6.80
CA LEU A 91 17.69 12.12 6.33
C LEU A 91 18.52 12.02 5.05
N VAL A 92 18.43 13.06 4.24
CA VAL A 92 19.39 13.29 3.15
C VAL A 92 19.84 14.74 3.13
N LYS A 93 21.17 14.95 3.09
CA LYS A 93 21.76 16.30 3.12
C LYS A 93 21.18 17.18 2.02
N GLY A 94 20.68 18.36 2.40
CA GLY A 94 20.11 19.34 1.47
C GLY A 94 18.71 19.00 0.96
N ALA A 95 17.96 18.19 1.70
CA ALA A 95 16.50 18.15 1.66
C ALA A 95 15.97 18.63 3.02
N LEU A 96 14.78 19.24 3.03
CA LEU A 96 14.09 19.63 4.26
C LEU A 96 13.53 18.38 4.95
N ALA A 97 13.89 18.14 6.20
CA ALA A 97 13.29 17.06 6.97
C ALA A 97 11.92 17.48 7.51
N THR A 98 10.92 16.64 7.32
CA THR A 98 9.55 16.82 7.82
C THR A 98 9.17 15.65 8.70
N VAL A 99 8.07 15.78 9.45
CA VAL A 99 7.67 14.76 10.44
C VAL A 99 6.27 14.23 10.16
N ASN A 100 6.05 12.95 10.47
CA ASN A 100 4.76 12.27 10.40
C ASN A 100 4.26 11.89 11.81
N PHE A 101 2.99 12.13 12.10
CA PHE A 101 2.34 11.68 13.34
C PHE A 101 0.80 11.83 13.32
N GLN A 102 0.12 11.08 14.20
CA GLN A 102 -1.29 11.31 14.54
C GLN A 102 -1.46 12.20 15.76
N LYS A 103 -0.54 12.11 16.73
CA LYS A 103 -0.58 12.88 17.98
C LYS A 103 0.67 13.73 18.12
N LEU A 104 0.48 15.00 18.45
CA LEU A 104 1.58 15.92 18.69
C LEU A 104 2.20 15.65 20.08
N GLU A 105 3.27 14.87 20.09
CA GLU A 105 4.04 14.62 21.31
C GLU A 105 4.78 15.89 21.79
N PRO A 106 4.82 16.16 23.11
CA PRO A 106 5.63 17.23 23.66
C PRO A 106 7.10 17.11 23.23
N GLY A 107 7.63 18.16 22.61
CA GLY A 107 9.03 18.23 22.19
C GLY A 107 9.34 17.64 20.81
N LEU A 108 8.39 17.00 20.11
CA LEU A 108 8.65 16.45 18.77
C LEU A 108 9.13 17.51 17.78
N LEU A 109 8.46 18.66 17.72
CA LEU A 109 8.88 19.75 16.84
C LEU A 109 10.20 20.43 17.27
N LYS A 110 10.56 20.33 18.56
CA LYS A 110 11.87 20.79 19.04
C LYS A 110 12.98 19.79 18.65
N TYR A 111 12.67 18.50 18.65
CA TYR A 111 13.59 17.49 18.15
C TYR A 111 13.79 17.62 16.63
N LEU A 112 12.71 17.91 15.88
CA LEU A 112 12.82 18.22 14.46
C LEU A 112 13.80 19.37 14.22
N ASP A 113 13.73 20.46 15.01
CA ASP A 113 14.67 21.59 14.92
C ASP A 113 16.14 21.18 15.01
N THR A 114 16.48 20.24 15.91
CA THR A 114 17.88 19.77 16.06
C THR A 114 18.33 18.94 14.87
N VAL A 115 17.41 18.26 14.21
CA VAL A 115 17.71 17.42 13.04
C VAL A 115 17.83 18.24 11.76
N GLN A 116 16.91 19.19 11.54
CA GLN A 116 16.87 19.98 10.31
C GLN A 116 17.69 21.28 10.37
N ASN A 117 18.32 21.59 11.51
CA ASN A 117 19.04 22.86 11.76
C ASN A 117 18.15 24.10 11.67
N ASN A 118 17.06 24.15 12.43
CA ASN A 118 16.12 25.29 12.53
C ASN A 118 15.51 25.76 11.18
N GLN A 119 15.32 24.84 10.24
CA GLN A 119 14.58 25.06 8.99
C GLN A 119 13.05 25.13 9.25
N PRO A 120 12.22 25.55 8.27
CA PRO A 120 10.77 25.58 8.43
C PRO A 120 10.19 24.23 8.85
N LYS A 121 9.27 24.22 9.82
CA LYS A 121 8.64 23.00 10.31
C LYS A 121 7.48 22.62 9.41
N MET A 122 7.40 21.35 9.05
CA MET A 122 6.24 20.81 8.38
C MET A 122 5.90 19.42 8.94
N VAL A 123 4.62 19.23 9.21
CA VAL A 123 4.02 17.91 9.43
C VAL A 123 3.56 17.42 8.07
N MET A 124 4.30 16.49 7.47
CA MET A 124 4.02 16.04 6.10
C MET A 124 2.90 15.02 6.05
N GLU A 125 2.77 14.20 7.08
CA GLU A 125 1.60 13.35 7.26
C GLU A 125 1.07 13.56 8.67
N TYR A 126 0.04 14.39 8.75
CA TYR A 126 -0.82 14.39 9.91
C TYR A 126 -1.93 13.36 9.69
N TRP A 127 -1.85 12.22 10.38
CA TRP A 127 -2.79 11.12 10.20
C TRP A 127 -4.16 11.45 10.82
N THR A 128 -5.10 11.96 10.01
CA THR A 128 -6.43 12.46 10.44
C THR A 128 -7.39 11.36 10.91
N GLY A 129 -7.08 10.13 10.54
CA GLY A 129 -7.78 8.91 10.93
C GLY A 129 -6.86 7.71 10.75
N TRP A 130 -7.38 6.56 10.34
CA TRP A 130 -6.57 5.36 10.10
C TRP A 130 -7.27 4.40 9.12
N PHE A 131 -6.50 3.51 8.51
CA PHE A 131 -7.02 2.50 7.59
C PHE A 131 -7.41 1.22 8.32
N ASP A 132 -8.34 0.45 7.74
CA ASP A 132 -8.83 -0.79 8.32
C ASP A 132 -8.21 -2.03 7.67
N ASN A 133 -8.24 -3.13 8.42
CA ASN A 133 -7.86 -4.46 7.94
C ASN A 133 -9.05 -5.43 8.01
N TRP A 134 -9.08 -6.41 7.11
CA TRP A 134 -10.10 -7.46 7.13
C TRP A 134 -10.11 -8.21 8.47
N GLY A 135 -11.28 -8.28 9.11
CA GLY A 135 -11.47 -8.91 10.43
C GLY A 135 -11.11 -8.00 11.62
N GLY A 136 -10.60 -6.79 11.37
CA GLY A 136 -10.34 -5.77 12.39
C GLY A 136 -11.54 -4.85 12.65
N PRO A 137 -11.42 -3.95 13.65
CA PRO A 137 -12.41 -2.89 13.85
C PRO A 137 -12.30 -1.82 12.76
N HIS A 138 -13.39 -1.07 12.55
CA HIS A 138 -13.35 0.18 11.81
C HIS A 138 -12.80 1.29 12.71
N TYR A 139 -11.74 1.97 12.28
CA TYR A 139 -11.11 3.04 13.05
C TYR A 139 -11.83 4.37 12.86
N VAL A 140 -12.27 4.98 13.98
CA VAL A 140 -12.90 6.30 14.01
C VAL A 140 -12.27 7.14 15.12
N PHE A 141 -12.04 8.42 14.83
CA PHE A 141 -11.33 9.36 15.68
C PHE A 141 -12.16 10.60 15.95
N ASP A 142 -11.95 11.19 17.13
CA ASP A 142 -12.67 12.38 17.54
C ASP A 142 -12.29 13.60 16.70
N ALA A 143 -13.30 14.27 16.15
CA ALA A 143 -13.10 15.41 15.27
C ALA A 143 -12.55 16.64 16.03
N ASP A 144 -12.88 16.79 17.32
CA ASP A 144 -12.39 17.90 18.14
C ASP A 144 -10.93 17.70 18.55
N GLU A 145 -10.51 16.49 18.95
CA GLU A 145 -9.09 16.14 19.18
C GLU A 145 -8.25 16.41 17.93
N MET A 146 -8.77 16.03 16.77
CA MET A 146 -8.09 16.25 15.48
C MET A 146 -7.89 17.75 15.23
N VAL A 147 -8.95 18.54 15.33
CA VAL A 147 -8.91 20.00 15.05
C VAL A 147 -8.04 20.73 16.07
N ASN A 148 -8.07 20.34 17.34
CA ASN A 148 -7.21 20.89 18.39
C ASN A 148 -5.72 20.62 18.11
N THR A 149 -5.39 19.44 17.59
CA THR A 149 -4.02 19.11 17.18
C THR A 149 -3.59 19.95 15.97
N VAL A 150 -4.45 20.09 14.95
CA VAL A 150 -4.18 20.96 13.80
C VAL A 150 -3.96 22.41 14.24
N ALA A 151 -4.82 22.95 15.12
CA ALA A 151 -4.66 24.30 15.65
C ALA A 151 -3.34 24.47 16.41
N SER A 152 -2.91 23.44 17.15
CA SER A 152 -1.63 23.44 17.88
C SER A 152 -0.43 23.44 16.94
N ILE A 153 -0.46 22.65 15.86
CA ILE A 153 0.58 22.63 14.82
C ILE A 153 0.74 24.03 14.20
N LEU A 154 -0.38 24.65 13.80
CA LEU A 154 -0.38 25.97 13.17
C LEU A 154 0.08 27.07 14.13
N LYS A 155 -0.33 27.01 15.41
CA LYS A 155 0.11 27.95 16.46
C LYS A 155 1.62 27.88 16.70
N LEU A 156 2.24 26.73 16.47
CA LEU A 156 3.69 26.54 16.54
C LEU A 156 4.43 26.98 15.27
N GLY A 157 3.71 27.55 14.30
CA GLY A 157 4.27 28.06 13.04
C GLY A 157 4.66 26.97 12.05
N ALA A 158 4.18 25.73 12.23
CA ALA A 158 4.45 24.63 11.33
C ALA A 158 3.42 24.55 10.19
N SER A 159 3.87 24.18 8.99
CA SER A 159 3.01 23.76 7.89
C SER A 159 2.46 22.35 8.15
N ILE A 160 1.37 22.00 7.47
CA ILE A 160 0.68 20.72 7.66
C ILE A 160 0.16 20.18 6.33
N ASN A 161 0.24 18.87 6.14
CA ASN A 161 -0.47 18.12 5.13
C ASN A 161 -1.33 17.03 5.82
N LEU A 162 -2.61 16.93 5.40
CA LEU A 162 -3.63 16.12 6.06
C LEU A 162 -3.70 14.75 5.37
N TYR A 163 -3.26 13.71 6.07
CA TYR A 163 -3.28 12.32 5.59
C TYR A 163 -4.41 11.56 6.30
N MET A 164 -5.56 11.25 5.70
CA MET A 164 -6.01 11.64 4.38
C MET A 164 -7.02 12.78 4.49
N PHE A 165 -6.89 13.78 3.60
CA PHE A 165 -7.99 14.71 3.37
C PHE A 165 -9.18 13.98 2.72
N HIS A 166 -8.90 13.15 1.72
CA HIS A 166 -9.85 12.23 1.11
C HIS A 166 -9.07 10.96 0.74
N GLY A 167 -9.48 9.82 1.29
CA GLY A 167 -8.79 8.56 1.02
C GLY A 167 -9.35 7.81 -0.18
N GLY A 168 -10.68 7.67 -0.27
CA GLY A 168 -11.36 7.05 -1.42
C GLY A 168 -11.40 5.51 -1.34
N THR A 169 -11.04 4.83 -2.43
CA THR A 169 -11.22 3.37 -2.56
C THR A 169 -10.00 2.69 -3.18
N ASN A 170 -9.58 1.58 -2.59
CA ASN A 170 -8.61 0.64 -3.18
C ASN A 170 -9.31 -0.27 -4.19
N PHE A 171 -9.54 0.21 -5.42
CA PHE A 171 -10.24 -0.58 -6.44
C PHE A 171 -9.49 -1.86 -6.86
N GLY A 172 -10.26 -2.88 -7.26
CA GLY A 172 -9.71 -4.14 -7.77
C GLY A 172 -8.80 -4.82 -6.75
N PHE A 173 -7.56 -5.11 -7.16
CA PHE A 173 -6.54 -5.77 -6.33
C PHE A 173 -5.44 -4.81 -5.86
N MET A 174 -5.76 -3.53 -5.73
CA MET A 174 -4.79 -2.49 -5.40
C MET A 174 -4.60 -2.27 -3.89
N ASN A 175 -5.31 -3.03 -3.05
CA ASN A 175 -5.13 -2.97 -1.60
C ASN A 175 -3.72 -3.43 -1.20
N GLY A 176 -3.23 -2.88 -0.09
CA GLY A 176 -2.01 -3.32 0.54
C GLY A 176 -2.25 -4.33 1.65
N ALA A 177 -1.20 -4.53 2.45
CA ALA A 177 -1.25 -5.32 3.66
C ALA A 177 -0.19 -4.85 4.65
N LEU A 178 -0.38 -5.21 5.91
CA LEU A 178 0.61 -5.07 6.97
C LEU A 178 1.15 -6.43 7.40
N GLN A 179 2.44 -6.46 7.70
CA GLN A 179 3.07 -7.54 8.43
C GLN A 179 3.54 -7.00 9.79
N SER A 180 2.79 -7.33 10.84
CA SER A 180 3.22 -7.14 12.23
C SER A 180 3.44 -8.52 12.86
N ASP A 181 2.69 -8.86 13.91
CA ASP A 181 2.68 -10.21 14.49
C ASP A 181 2.06 -11.24 13.53
N GLU A 182 1.10 -10.80 12.71
CA GLU A 182 0.40 -11.60 11.70
C GLU A 182 0.19 -10.77 10.41
N TYR A 183 -0.06 -11.47 9.30
CA TYR A 183 -0.41 -10.84 8.02
C TYR A 183 -1.84 -10.28 8.08
N LYS A 184 -2.02 -9.01 7.70
CA LYS A 184 -3.32 -8.33 7.65
C LYS A 184 -3.50 -7.62 6.32
N ALA A 185 -4.45 -8.09 5.51
CA ALA A 185 -4.84 -7.41 4.28
C ALA A 185 -5.66 -6.15 4.60
N ASP A 186 -5.32 -5.04 3.96
CA ASP A 186 -6.12 -3.81 4.03
C ASP A 186 -7.47 -4.02 3.34
N VAL A 187 -8.52 -3.35 3.84
CA VAL A 187 -9.85 -3.44 3.22
C VAL A 187 -9.93 -2.64 1.92
N THR A 188 -10.99 -2.89 1.14
CA THR A 188 -11.24 -2.18 -0.12
C THR A 188 -11.52 -0.69 0.10
N SER A 189 -12.31 -0.36 1.12
CA SER A 189 -12.55 1.03 1.49
C SER A 189 -11.24 1.68 1.96
N TYR A 190 -10.94 2.86 1.45
CA TYR A 190 -9.90 3.72 1.99
C TYR A 190 -10.52 5.00 2.55
N ASP A 191 -11.73 4.89 3.13
CA ASP A 191 -12.43 6.01 3.81
C ASP A 191 -11.51 6.70 4.83
N TYR A 192 -10.74 5.90 5.57
CA TYR A 192 -9.71 6.33 6.51
C TYR A 192 -10.25 7.09 7.73
N ASP A 193 -11.58 7.24 7.88
CA ASP A 193 -12.17 8.30 8.71
C ASP A 193 -11.53 9.67 8.38
N ALA A 194 -11.36 9.92 7.09
CA ALA A 194 -10.73 11.12 6.54
C ALA A 194 -11.59 12.37 6.72
N VAL A 195 -11.08 13.50 6.22
CA VAL A 195 -11.85 14.76 6.21
C VAL A 195 -13.08 14.65 5.29
N LEU A 196 -12.99 13.91 4.19
CA LEU A 196 -14.10 13.51 3.33
C LEU A 196 -14.29 12.00 3.39
N THR A 197 -15.53 11.53 3.30
CA THR A 197 -15.80 10.08 3.23
C THR A 197 -15.24 9.46 1.96
N GLU A 198 -15.26 8.13 1.87
CA GLU A 198 -14.94 7.37 0.64
C GLU A 198 -15.71 7.88 -0.59
N ALA A 199 -16.97 8.27 -0.42
CA ALA A 199 -17.82 8.81 -1.49
C ALA A 199 -17.68 10.33 -1.69
N GLY A 200 -16.75 10.99 -1.00
CA GLY A 200 -16.52 12.43 -1.10
C GLY A 200 -17.49 13.30 -0.29
N ASP A 201 -18.24 12.72 0.66
CA ASP A 201 -19.17 13.48 1.49
C ASP A 201 -18.44 14.31 2.56
N TYR A 202 -18.99 15.47 2.88
CA TYR A 202 -18.47 16.33 3.95
C TYR A 202 -18.75 15.74 5.33
N THR A 203 -17.71 15.62 6.14
CA THR A 203 -17.80 15.11 7.51
C THR A 203 -17.83 16.27 8.54
N SER A 204 -18.00 15.93 9.82
CA SER A 204 -17.81 16.90 10.91
C SER A 204 -16.39 17.48 10.93
N LYS A 205 -15.37 16.67 10.60
CA LYS A 205 -13.97 17.09 10.47
C LYS A 205 -13.82 18.18 9.40
N PHE A 206 -14.47 18.04 8.25
CA PHE A 206 -14.45 19.04 7.18
C PHE A 206 -14.96 20.41 7.64
N PHE A 207 -16.15 20.45 8.26
CA PHE A 207 -16.74 21.72 8.68
C PHE A 207 -15.94 22.40 9.79
N LYS A 208 -15.42 21.64 10.77
CA LYS A 208 -14.59 22.19 11.85
C LYS A 208 -13.24 22.71 11.34
N LEU A 209 -12.58 22.00 10.42
CA LEU A 209 -11.35 22.49 9.79
C LEU A 209 -11.59 23.76 8.98
N ARG A 210 -12.70 23.84 8.24
CA ARG A 210 -13.08 25.06 7.52
C ARG A 210 -13.30 26.25 8.45
N GLN A 211 -13.94 26.03 9.59
CA GLN A 211 -14.10 27.06 10.61
C GLN A 211 -12.74 27.54 11.12
N LEU A 212 -11.86 26.61 11.53
CA LEU A 212 -10.51 26.92 11.99
C LEU A 212 -9.72 27.74 10.96
N PHE A 213 -9.67 27.27 9.71
CA PHE A 213 -8.93 27.95 8.65
C PHE A 213 -9.53 29.31 8.28
N SER A 214 -10.86 29.46 8.28
CA SER A 214 -11.49 30.76 8.03
C SER A 214 -11.11 31.79 9.12
N THR A 215 -11.04 31.37 10.38
CA THR A 215 -10.56 32.23 11.47
C THR A 215 -9.09 32.63 11.30
N ILE A 216 -8.22 31.71 10.87
CA ILE A 216 -6.78 31.97 10.69
C ILE A 216 -6.54 32.89 9.49
N ILE A 217 -7.20 32.65 8.36
CA ILE A 217 -7.01 33.43 7.13
C ILE A 217 -7.69 34.81 7.26
N GLY A 218 -8.71 34.94 8.12
CA GLY A 218 -9.42 36.20 8.35
C GLY A 218 -10.39 36.56 7.23
N GLN A 219 -10.75 35.61 6.36
CA GLN A 219 -11.73 35.79 5.30
C GLN A 219 -12.62 34.55 5.12
N PRO A 220 -13.82 34.70 4.53
CA PRO A 220 -14.68 33.57 4.21
C PRO A 220 -14.01 32.61 3.21
N LEU A 221 -14.14 31.31 3.45
CA LEU A 221 -13.73 30.28 2.50
C LEU A 221 -14.78 30.14 1.37
N PRO A 222 -14.38 29.76 0.15
CA PRO A 222 -15.30 29.51 -0.95
C PRO A 222 -16.32 28.43 -0.57
N LEU A 223 -17.54 28.54 -1.09
CA LEU A 223 -18.59 27.55 -0.84
C LEU A 223 -18.16 26.16 -1.32
N PRO A 224 -18.41 25.10 -0.54
CA PRO A 224 -18.14 23.74 -0.99
C PRO A 224 -18.99 23.38 -2.22
N PRO A 225 -18.45 22.62 -3.18
CA PRO A 225 -19.24 22.04 -4.27
C PRO A 225 -20.44 21.23 -3.77
N ILE A 226 -21.49 21.16 -4.60
CA ILE A 226 -22.67 20.33 -4.34
C ILE A 226 -22.29 18.86 -4.52
N ILE A 227 -22.67 18.02 -3.55
CA ILE A 227 -22.44 16.57 -3.60
C ILE A 227 -23.49 15.92 -4.50
N GLU A 228 -23.06 14.93 -5.29
CA GLU A 228 -23.94 14.14 -6.15
C GLU A 228 -24.96 13.31 -5.34
N SER A 229 -26.16 13.12 -5.90
CA SER A 229 -27.20 12.32 -5.26
C SER A 229 -26.83 10.83 -5.26
N LYS A 230 -27.08 10.18 -4.12
CA LYS A 230 -26.93 8.72 -3.99
C LYS A 230 -28.25 8.04 -4.32
N ALA A 231 -28.19 6.92 -5.03
CA ALA A 231 -29.35 6.13 -5.41
C ALA A 231 -29.34 4.76 -4.72
N SER A 232 -30.53 4.27 -4.37
CA SER A 232 -30.74 2.87 -4.02
C SER A 232 -31.34 2.15 -5.23
N TYR A 233 -30.61 1.19 -5.80
CA TYR A 233 -31.03 0.45 -6.99
C TYR A 233 -31.91 -0.77 -6.68
N GLY A 234 -32.13 -1.07 -5.40
CA GLY A 234 -32.90 -2.25 -4.96
C GLY A 234 -32.14 -3.57 -5.15
N ALA A 235 -32.85 -4.68 -4.92
CA ALA A 235 -32.27 -6.02 -5.04
C ALA A 235 -32.12 -6.42 -6.52
N ILE A 236 -30.98 -7.03 -6.86
CA ILE A 236 -30.70 -7.59 -8.19
C ILE A 236 -30.76 -9.11 -8.08
N LEU A 237 -31.59 -9.75 -8.89
CA LEU A 237 -31.64 -11.21 -9.00
C LEU A 237 -30.62 -11.69 -10.05
N LEU A 238 -29.71 -12.57 -9.64
CA LEU A 238 -28.72 -13.19 -10.52
C LEU A 238 -29.30 -14.46 -11.14
N HIS A 239 -29.70 -14.39 -12.41
CA HIS A 239 -30.30 -15.54 -13.14
C HIS A 239 -29.27 -16.45 -13.81
N GLN A 240 -28.05 -15.97 -14.00
CA GLN A 240 -26.99 -16.66 -14.73
C GLN A 240 -25.77 -16.83 -13.83
N TYR A 241 -25.21 -18.04 -13.83
CA TYR A 241 -23.95 -18.35 -13.20
C TYR A 241 -23.19 -19.32 -14.09
N ILE A 242 -21.87 -19.33 -13.95
CA ILE A 242 -21.00 -20.31 -14.59
C ILE A 242 -19.92 -20.71 -13.60
N SER A 243 -19.62 -22.00 -13.52
CA SER A 243 -18.59 -22.51 -12.62
C SER A 243 -17.21 -22.10 -13.12
N LEU A 244 -16.31 -21.74 -12.21
CA LEU A 244 -14.89 -21.54 -12.54
C LEU A 244 -14.33 -22.77 -13.28
N TRP A 245 -14.72 -23.99 -12.87
CA TRP A 245 -14.26 -25.23 -13.48
C TRP A 245 -14.70 -25.40 -14.95
N ASP A 246 -15.88 -24.87 -15.30
CA ASP A 246 -16.39 -24.95 -16.68
C ASP A 246 -15.68 -23.94 -17.58
N VAL A 247 -15.22 -22.83 -17.01
CA VAL A 247 -14.62 -21.71 -17.74
C VAL A 247 -13.11 -21.87 -17.93
N LEU A 248 -12.41 -22.41 -16.93
CA LEU A 248 -10.94 -22.52 -16.94
C LEU A 248 -10.36 -23.16 -18.22
N PRO A 249 -10.89 -24.28 -18.74
CA PRO A 249 -10.37 -24.89 -19.98
C PRO A 249 -10.45 -23.98 -21.20
N THR A 250 -11.37 -23.01 -21.20
CA THR A 250 -11.58 -22.07 -22.30
C THR A 250 -10.78 -20.78 -22.17
N LEU A 251 -10.51 -20.34 -20.93
CA LEU A 251 -9.82 -19.07 -20.68
C LEU A 251 -8.31 -19.20 -20.64
N LEU A 252 -7.77 -20.32 -20.15
CA LEU A 252 -6.37 -20.41 -19.77
C LEU A 252 -5.67 -21.60 -20.44
N LYS A 253 -4.44 -21.35 -20.89
CA LYS A 253 -3.50 -22.42 -21.23
C LYS A 253 -2.65 -22.72 -20.00
N PRO A 254 -2.66 -23.97 -19.48
CA PRO A 254 -1.90 -24.30 -18.29
C PRO A 254 -0.40 -24.23 -18.55
N ILE A 255 0.35 -23.70 -17.59
CA ILE A 255 1.81 -23.72 -17.58
C ILE A 255 2.25 -24.96 -16.81
N LYS A 256 3.05 -25.82 -17.45
CA LYS A 256 3.60 -27.01 -16.79
C LYS A 256 4.92 -26.67 -16.12
N SER A 257 5.08 -27.13 -14.89
CA SER A 257 6.32 -27.05 -14.11
C SER A 257 6.46 -28.30 -13.25
N GLU A 258 7.69 -28.70 -12.97
CA GLU A 258 8.00 -29.79 -12.03
C GLU A 258 7.70 -29.38 -10.58
N PHE A 259 7.94 -28.11 -10.25
CA PHE A 259 7.71 -27.53 -8.93
C PHE A 259 6.73 -26.35 -9.00
N PRO A 260 5.95 -26.06 -7.94
CA PRO A 260 5.16 -24.84 -7.86
C PRO A 260 6.02 -23.59 -8.10
N ILE A 261 5.52 -22.66 -8.90
CA ILE A 261 6.18 -21.39 -9.23
C ILE A 261 5.29 -20.26 -8.73
N ASN A 262 5.85 -19.32 -7.96
CA ASN A 262 5.12 -18.14 -7.51
C ASN A 262 4.56 -17.31 -8.70
N MET A 263 3.55 -16.50 -8.42
CA MET A 263 2.84 -15.70 -9.41
C MET A 263 3.77 -14.78 -10.21
N GLU A 264 4.79 -14.21 -9.57
CA GLU A 264 5.75 -13.31 -10.22
C GLU A 264 6.61 -14.03 -11.26
N ASN A 265 7.00 -15.28 -11.03
CA ASN A 265 7.85 -16.05 -11.92
C ASN A 265 7.07 -16.85 -12.99
N LEU A 266 5.73 -16.75 -13.04
CA LEU A 266 4.95 -17.34 -14.14
C LEU A 266 5.36 -16.71 -15.49
N GLN A 267 5.50 -17.54 -16.53
CA GLN A 267 5.83 -17.09 -17.88
C GLN A 267 4.60 -16.47 -18.59
N LEU A 268 4.10 -15.37 -18.04
CA LEU A 268 2.94 -14.61 -18.51
C LEU A 268 3.30 -13.14 -18.70
N ASN A 269 2.45 -12.39 -19.41
CA ASN A 269 2.54 -10.93 -19.57
C ASN A 269 3.91 -10.45 -20.09
N GLY A 270 4.48 -11.15 -21.08
CA GLY A 270 5.82 -10.84 -21.60
C GLY A 270 6.92 -11.11 -20.58
N SER A 271 6.84 -12.25 -19.89
CA SER A 271 7.76 -12.69 -18.83
C SER A 271 7.80 -11.80 -17.59
N ARG A 272 6.71 -11.07 -17.30
CA ARG A 272 6.60 -10.20 -16.10
C ARG A 272 5.76 -10.82 -14.98
N GLY A 273 5.32 -12.06 -15.15
CA GLY A 273 4.49 -12.75 -14.17
C GLY A 273 3.05 -12.27 -14.11
N GLN A 274 2.32 -12.85 -13.17
CA GLN A 274 1.00 -12.41 -12.76
C GLN A 274 1.12 -11.50 -11.54
N GLN A 275 0.59 -10.29 -11.66
CA GLN A 275 0.75 -9.28 -10.62
C GLN A 275 -0.29 -9.41 -9.50
N TYR A 276 -1.52 -9.76 -9.85
CA TYR A 276 -2.68 -9.71 -8.95
C TYR A 276 -3.64 -10.88 -9.19
N GLY A 277 -4.63 -11.02 -8.31
CA GLY A 277 -5.73 -11.98 -8.47
C GLY A 277 -5.40 -13.38 -7.95
N TYR A 278 -5.87 -14.38 -8.69
CA TYR A 278 -5.81 -15.80 -8.30
C TYR A 278 -4.89 -16.61 -9.21
N VAL A 279 -4.22 -17.61 -8.64
CA VAL A 279 -3.48 -18.64 -9.39
C VAL A 279 -3.99 -20.02 -8.98
N LEU A 280 -4.19 -20.90 -9.96
CA LEU A 280 -4.60 -22.29 -9.73
C LEU A 280 -3.40 -23.21 -9.95
N TYR A 281 -3.00 -23.94 -8.91
CA TYR A 281 -2.05 -25.04 -9.04
C TYR A 281 -2.78 -26.36 -9.10
N GLU A 282 -2.35 -27.23 -10.02
CA GLU A 282 -2.94 -28.54 -10.20
C GLU A 282 -1.85 -29.62 -10.21
N ALA A 283 -2.08 -30.69 -9.45
CA ALA A 283 -1.22 -31.86 -9.40
C ALA A 283 -2.06 -33.13 -9.42
N VAL A 284 -1.46 -34.24 -9.84
CA VAL A 284 -2.13 -35.56 -9.83
C VAL A 284 -1.65 -36.35 -8.61
N ILE A 285 -2.58 -36.85 -7.81
CA ILE A 285 -2.33 -37.64 -6.60
C ILE A 285 -2.99 -39.03 -6.69
N PHE A 286 -2.49 -39.99 -5.92
CA PHE A 286 -2.88 -41.42 -5.98
C PHE A 286 -3.58 -41.96 -4.72
N GLY A 287 -3.66 -41.17 -3.65
CA GLY A 287 -4.20 -41.57 -2.35
C GLY A 287 -4.46 -40.35 -1.47
N GLY A 288 -5.03 -40.55 -0.29
CA GLY A 288 -5.27 -39.48 0.69
C GLY A 288 -3.99 -39.08 1.43
N GLY A 289 -4.15 -38.48 2.61
CA GLY A 289 -3.03 -38.18 3.51
C GLY A 289 -3.04 -36.75 4.02
N GLN A 290 -1.89 -36.28 4.52
CA GLN A 290 -1.74 -34.93 5.05
C GLN A 290 -1.08 -34.02 4.01
N LEU A 291 -1.79 -33.00 3.53
CA LEU A 291 -1.20 -31.90 2.78
C LEU A 291 -0.61 -30.89 3.77
N ARG A 292 0.66 -30.53 3.60
CA ARG A 292 1.35 -29.53 4.41
C ARG A 292 1.82 -28.39 3.51
N SER A 293 1.44 -27.16 3.82
CA SER A 293 1.84 -25.97 3.05
C SER A 293 3.29 -25.59 3.28
N LEU A 294 3.86 -25.94 4.43
CA LEU A 294 5.20 -25.55 4.88
C LEU A 294 5.46 -24.04 4.78
N GLY A 295 4.41 -23.23 4.93
CA GLY A 295 4.50 -21.76 4.83
C GLY A 295 4.65 -21.21 3.41
N HIS A 296 4.44 -22.02 2.38
CA HIS A 296 4.56 -21.60 0.98
C HIS A 296 3.30 -20.99 0.39
N VAL A 297 2.12 -21.16 1.00
CA VAL A 297 0.87 -20.56 0.53
C VAL A 297 0.86 -19.07 0.87
N ARG A 298 0.83 -18.20 -0.15
CA ARG A 298 0.76 -16.74 0.04
C ARG A 298 -0.35 -16.12 -0.84
N ASP A 299 -1.53 -15.80 -0.32
CA ASP A 299 -1.88 -15.63 1.11
C ASP A 299 -2.87 -16.66 1.64
N ARG A 300 -3.78 -17.15 0.79
CA ARG A 300 -4.81 -18.12 1.16
C ARG A 300 -5.11 -19.03 -0.02
N ALA A 301 -5.20 -20.33 0.23
CA ALA A 301 -5.51 -21.33 -0.78
C ALA A 301 -6.79 -22.08 -0.42
N GLN A 302 -7.75 -22.13 -1.34
CA GLN A 302 -8.84 -23.10 -1.28
C GLN A 302 -8.39 -24.41 -1.92
N VAL A 303 -8.54 -25.52 -1.20
CA VAL A 303 -8.04 -26.83 -1.62
C VAL A 303 -9.20 -27.70 -2.09
N PHE A 304 -9.04 -28.31 -3.27
CA PHE A 304 -10.01 -29.21 -3.87
C PHE A 304 -9.34 -30.53 -4.27
N VAL A 305 -10.10 -31.61 -4.17
CA VAL A 305 -9.77 -32.89 -4.81
C VAL A 305 -10.83 -33.15 -5.89
N ASN A 306 -10.38 -33.21 -7.14
CA ASN A 306 -11.20 -33.01 -8.33
C ASN A 306 -11.94 -31.66 -8.23
N THR A 307 -13.26 -31.68 -8.16
CA THR A 307 -14.11 -30.48 -7.98
C THR A 307 -14.65 -30.34 -6.55
N MET A 308 -14.31 -31.27 -5.65
CA MET A 308 -14.83 -31.27 -4.28
C MET A 308 -13.92 -30.45 -3.37
N TYR A 309 -14.51 -29.46 -2.70
CA TYR A 309 -13.83 -28.65 -1.71
C TYR A 309 -13.47 -29.47 -0.47
N VAL A 310 -12.23 -29.35 0.00
CA VAL A 310 -11.68 -30.10 1.14
C VAL A 310 -11.42 -29.19 2.34
N GLY A 311 -10.97 -27.96 2.10
CA GLY A 311 -10.62 -27.00 3.14
C GLY A 311 -9.76 -25.87 2.63
N GLU A 312 -9.15 -25.12 3.53
CA GLU A 312 -8.30 -23.98 3.21
C GLU A 312 -6.94 -24.09 3.89
N LEU A 313 -5.94 -23.49 3.25
CA LEU A 313 -4.61 -23.27 3.81
C LEU A 313 -4.33 -21.77 3.83
N ASP A 314 -3.73 -21.29 4.90
CA ASP A 314 -3.29 -19.90 5.05
C ASP A 314 -2.09 -19.83 6.01
N TYR A 315 -1.78 -18.65 6.53
CA TYR A 315 -0.70 -18.43 7.49
C TYR A 315 -0.88 -19.18 8.82
N THR A 316 -2.12 -19.51 9.21
CA THR A 316 -2.45 -20.16 10.48
C THR A 316 -2.74 -21.66 10.28
N THR A 317 -3.49 -21.99 9.23
CA THR A 317 -3.86 -23.35 8.86
C THR A 317 -2.86 -23.87 7.84
N VAL A 318 -1.80 -24.54 8.32
CA VAL A 318 -0.68 -25.01 7.48
C VAL A 318 -0.78 -26.49 7.09
N GLU A 319 -1.75 -27.24 7.63
CA GLU A 319 -1.97 -28.64 7.31
C GLU A 319 -3.44 -28.93 7.06
N LEU A 320 -3.73 -29.80 6.08
CA LEU A 320 -5.07 -30.22 5.72
C LEU A 320 -5.10 -31.72 5.38
N SER A 321 -6.04 -32.45 5.95
CA SER A 321 -6.23 -33.87 5.62
C SER A 321 -6.99 -34.02 4.31
N LEU A 322 -6.39 -34.75 3.36
CA LEU A 322 -7.00 -35.07 2.08
C LEU A 322 -7.77 -36.39 2.19
N PRO A 323 -8.98 -36.47 1.60
CA PRO A 323 -9.78 -37.68 1.64
C PRO A 323 -9.09 -38.84 0.92
N GLU A 324 -9.22 -40.05 1.47
CA GLU A 324 -8.80 -41.27 0.80
C GLU A 324 -9.58 -41.51 -0.49
N GLY A 325 -8.97 -42.21 -1.45
CA GLY A 325 -9.63 -42.56 -2.70
C GLY A 325 -8.69 -43.24 -3.68
N GLN A 326 -9.28 -43.99 -4.61
CA GLN A 326 -8.55 -44.79 -5.58
C GLN A 326 -8.33 -44.04 -6.91
N GLY A 327 -7.29 -44.43 -7.64
CA GLY A 327 -7.01 -43.94 -8.98
C GLY A 327 -6.34 -42.56 -9.02
N PHE A 328 -6.20 -42.03 -10.24
CA PHE A 328 -5.66 -40.69 -10.47
C PHE A 328 -6.71 -39.65 -10.07
N ARG A 329 -6.34 -38.75 -9.16
CA ARG A 329 -7.20 -37.66 -8.68
C ARG A 329 -6.48 -36.34 -8.84
N GLN A 330 -7.22 -35.28 -9.13
CA GLN A 330 -6.65 -33.96 -9.34
C GLN A 330 -6.67 -33.16 -8.04
N LEU A 331 -5.51 -32.95 -7.42
CA LEU A 331 -5.36 -31.97 -6.35
C LEU A 331 -5.31 -30.58 -6.97
N ARG A 332 -6.13 -29.66 -6.46
CA ARG A 332 -6.18 -28.27 -6.93
C ARG A 332 -6.09 -27.30 -5.76
N LEU A 333 -5.22 -26.30 -5.88
CA LEU A 333 -5.08 -25.22 -4.92
C LEU A 333 -5.37 -23.90 -5.65
N LEU A 334 -6.51 -23.29 -5.37
CA LEU A 334 -6.84 -21.95 -5.86
C LEU A 334 -6.31 -20.93 -4.85
N VAL A 335 -5.17 -20.31 -5.16
CA VAL A 335 -4.47 -19.38 -4.28
C VAL A 335 -4.85 -17.95 -4.61
N GLU A 336 -5.22 -17.19 -3.58
CA GLU A 336 -5.58 -15.78 -3.62
C GLU A 336 -4.40 -14.93 -3.14
N ASN A 337 -3.97 -13.98 -3.97
CA ASN A 337 -3.13 -12.86 -3.53
C ASN A 337 -4.03 -11.80 -2.88
N ARG A 338 -3.95 -11.67 -1.56
CA ARG A 338 -4.81 -10.77 -0.76
C ARG A 338 -4.19 -9.38 -0.57
N GLY A 339 -3.12 -9.05 -1.28
CA GLY A 339 -2.38 -7.80 -1.15
C GLY A 339 -0.91 -8.04 -0.75
N ARG A 340 0.02 -7.29 -1.34
CA ARG A 340 1.42 -7.34 -0.89
C ARG A 340 1.61 -6.39 0.28
N VAL A 341 2.42 -6.81 1.25
CA VAL A 341 2.80 -5.95 2.37
C VAL A 341 3.41 -4.66 1.84
N ASN A 342 2.97 -3.50 2.36
CA ASN A 342 3.34 -2.17 1.89
C ASN A 342 4.25 -1.39 2.86
N TYR A 343 4.52 -1.95 4.04
CA TYR A 343 5.33 -1.32 5.08
C TYR A 343 6.29 -2.31 5.76
N GLY A 344 7.42 -1.79 6.25
CA GLY A 344 8.40 -2.56 7.02
C GLY A 344 9.36 -3.39 6.18
N LEU A 345 9.97 -4.40 6.80
CA LEU A 345 11.09 -5.16 6.23
C LEU A 345 10.66 -6.36 5.38
N ALA A 346 9.38 -6.75 5.46
CA ALA A 346 8.85 -7.94 4.79
C ALA A 346 8.62 -7.76 3.28
N LEU A 347 8.95 -6.59 2.70
CA LEU A 347 8.69 -6.26 1.30
C LEU A 347 9.33 -7.24 0.30
N ASN A 348 10.57 -7.67 0.56
CA ASN A 348 11.29 -8.63 -0.30
C ASN A 348 10.69 -10.05 -0.25
N GLU A 349 9.87 -10.34 0.75
CA GLU A 349 9.25 -11.65 0.95
C GLU A 349 7.87 -11.74 0.29
N GLN A 350 7.39 -10.68 -0.38
CA GLN A 350 6.03 -10.60 -0.90
C GLN A 350 5.83 -11.28 -2.27
N ARG A 351 6.51 -12.40 -2.51
CA ARG A 351 6.16 -13.32 -3.61
C ARG A 351 4.84 -14.02 -3.27
N LYS A 352 3.95 -14.14 -4.24
CA LYS A 352 2.57 -14.60 -4.02
C LYS A 352 2.28 -15.88 -4.80
N GLY A 353 1.17 -16.52 -4.45
CA GLY A 353 0.74 -17.80 -5.00
C GLY A 353 1.15 -18.97 -4.15
#